data_AF-A0A7C2QA56-F1
#
_entry.id   AF-A0A7C2QA56-F1
#
_cell.length_a   1.000
_cell.length_b   1.000
_cell.length_c   1.000
_cell.angle_alpha   90.00
_cell.angle_beta   90.00
_cell.angle_gamma   90.00
#
_symmetry.space_group_name_H-M   'P 1'
#
loop_
_entity.id
_entity.type
_entity.pdbx_description
1 polymer ?
#
loop_
_entity_poly.entity_id
_entity_poly.type
_entity_poly.pdbx_seq_one_letter_code
_entity_poly.pdbx_strand_id
1 'polypeptide(L)'
;MPECKCGKIPGNIRIIKIGESEVGIPDLQRIMRDVYFKKLSSESRLKEELLNRVAEKIFIPEERREMYVSALFEEYSRFVLRWEKRGKEKAEEQEKSQWKNKVNRPGLFNFFRRKGKK
;
A
#
# COMPACT_ATOMS: atom_id res chain seq x y z
N MET A 1 -32.73 26.18 13.02
CA MET A 1 -31.73 25.13 13.34
C MET A 1 -30.67 25.16 12.26
N PRO A 2 -29.37 25.31 12.58
CA PRO A 2 -28.35 25.28 11.55
C PRO A 2 -28.29 23.87 10.96
N GLU A 3 -28.61 23.77 9.69
CA GLU A 3 -28.52 22.54 8.92
C GLU A 3 -27.05 22.16 8.79
N CYS A 4 -26.66 21.01 9.35
CA CYS A 4 -25.33 20.46 9.14
C CYS A 4 -25.14 20.21 7.65
N LYS A 5 -24.33 21.06 7.00
CA LYS A 5 -23.84 20.82 5.65
C LYS A 5 -22.87 19.62 5.71
N CYS A 6 -23.40 18.41 5.66
CA CYS A 6 -22.65 17.19 5.41
C CYS A 6 -22.22 17.18 3.93
N GLY A 7 -21.47 18.19 3.52
CA GLY A 7 -20.90 18.32 2.20
C GLY A 7 -19.77 17.31 2.06
N LYS A 8 -19.92 16.39 1.12
CA LYS A 8 -18.88 15.53 0.52
C LYS A 8 -17.61 15.38 1.38
N ILE A 9 -17.50 14.27 2.11
CA ILE A 9 -16.24 13.87 2.73
C ILE A 9 -15.15 13.93 1.65
N PRO A 10 -14.14 14.79 1.77
CA PRO A 10 -13.11 14.90 0.76
C PRO A 10 -12.41 13.55 0.64
N GLY A 11 -12.16 13.09 -0.58
CA GLY A 11 -11.71 11.72 -0.86
C GLY A 11 -10.35 11.33 -0.26
N ASN A 12 -9.68 12.27 0.40
CA ASN A 12 -8.46 12.05 1.16
C ASN A 12 -8.69 11.71 2.64
N ILE A 13 -9.93 11.79 3.15
CA ILE A 13 -10.26 11.35 4.50
C ILE A 13 -10.61 9.87 4.49
N ARG A 14 -9.92 9.12 5.34
CA ARG A 14 -10.20 7.70 5.53
C ARG A 14 -10.77 7.49 6.93
N ILE A 15 -11.95 6.88 6.97
CA ILE A 15 -12.63 6.55 8.22
C ILE A 15 -12.06 5.24 8.74
N ILE A 16 -11.60 5.26 9.99
CA ILE A 16 -11.19 4.06 10.72
C ILE A 16 -12.03 3.93 11.99
N LYS A 17 -12.26 2.69 12.42
CA LYS A 17 -12.97 2.40 13.65
C LYS A 17 -11.98 2.32 14.80
N ILE A 18 -12.21 3.09 15.86
CA ILE A 18 -11.37 3.13 17.07
C ILE A 18 -12.29 2.84 18.25
N GLY A 19 -12.26 1.60 18.74
CA GLY A 19 -13.23 1.09 19.70
C GLY A 19 -14.64 1.12 19.10
N GLU A 20 -15.53 1.89 19.72
CA GLU A 20 -16.93 2.07 19.28
C GLU A 20 -17.12 3.31 18.39
N SER A 21 -16.10 4.14 18.24
CA SER A 21 -16.19 5.41 17.50
C SER A 21 -15.59 5.30 16.09
N GLU A 22 -16.19 5.98 15.13
CA GLU A 22 -15.64 6.15 13.79
C GLU A 22 -14.90 7.48 13.70
N VAL A 23 -13.64 7.44 13.26
CA VAL A 23 -12.78 8.62 13.19
C VAL A 23 -12.27 8.79 11.77
N GLY A 24 -12.58 9.95 11.18
CA GLY A 24 -12.06 10.34 9.87
C GLY A 24 -10.65 10.90 10.00
N ILE A 25 -9.67 10.18 9.47
CA ILE A 25 -8.27 10.63 9.46
C ILE A 25 -7.92 11.16 8.06
N PRO A 26 -7.56 12.45 7.93
CA PRO A 26 -7.14 13.02 6.66
C PRO A 26 -5.76 12.48 6.24
N ASP A 27 -5.60 12.21 4.95
CA ASP A 27 -4.34 11.79 4.32
C ASP A 27 -3.73 10.51 4.91
N LEU A 28 -4.53 9.63 5.52
CA LEU A 28 -4.05 8.42 6.18
C LEU A 28 -3.20 7.52 5.26
N GLN A 29 -3.61 7.36 4.00
CA GLN A 29 -2.83 6.59 3.02
C GLN A 29 -1.45 7.20 2.73
N ARG A 30 -1.35 8.53 2.75
CA ARG A 30 -0.08 9.23 2.53
C ARG A 30 0.82 9.03 3.75
N ILE A 31 0.28 9.19 4.95
CA ILE A 31 0.99 8.93 6.21
C ILE A 31 1.54 7.51 6.23
N MET A 32 0.71 6.50 5.96
CA MET A 32 1.14 5.09 5.93
C MET A 32 2.25 4.84 4.91
N ARG A 33 2.13 5.43 3.72
CA ARG A 33 3.14 5.31 2.67
C ARG A 33 4.47 5.93 3.09
N ASP A 34 4.43 7.12 3.67
CA ASP A 34 5.61 7.82 4.11
C ASP A 34 6.30 7.09 5.28
N VAL A 35 5.53 6.43 6.16
CA VAL A 35 6.08 5.58 7.24
C VAL A 35 6.69 4.31 6.66
N TYR A 36 6.02 3.68 5.68
CA TYR A 36 6.53 2.50 5.00
C TYR A 36 7.88 2.76 4.31
N PHE A 37 8.03 3.91 3.64
CA PHE A 37 9.29 4.27 3.00
C PHE A 37 10.44 4.59 3.97
N LYS A 38 10.14 4.95 5.22
CA LYS A 38 11.17 5.10 6.27
C LYS A 38 11.83 3.77 6.67
N LYS A 39 11.25 2.62 6.28
CA LYS A 39 11.78 1.26 6.56
C LYS A 39 12.15 1.06 8.04
N LEU A 40 11.30 1.56 8.95
CA LEU A 40 11.51 1.39 10.38
C LEU A 40 11.46 -0.09 10.74
N SER A 41 12.55 -0.58 11.34
CA SER A 41 12.73 -2.00 11.67
C SER A 41 12.04 -2.40 12.98
N SER A 42 11.77 -1.43 13.86
CA SER A 42 11.21 -1.65 15.18
C SER A 42 9.72 -1.33 15.19
N GLU A 43 8.90 -2.29 15.61
CA GLU A 43 7.45 -2.13 15.73
C GLU A 43 7.06 -0.95 16.63
N SER A 44 7.71 -0.80 17.79
CA SER A 44 7.42 0.29 18.72
C SER A 44 7.65 1.67 18.09
N ARG A 45 8.77 1.83 17.36
CA ARG A 45 9.06 3.08 16.62
C ARG A 45 8.06 3.34 15.51
N LEU A 46 7.57 2.28 14.87
CA LEU A 46 6.58 2.38 13.80
C LEU A 46 5.24 2.87 14.35
N LYS A 47 4.80 2.31 15.49
CA LYS A 47 3.59 2.73 16.21
C LYS A 47 3.67 4.19 16.64
N GLU A 48 4.79 4.60 17.23
CA GLU A 48 5.02 6.00 17.63
C GLU A 48 5.01 6.95 16.44
N GLU A 49 5.70 6.61 15.35
CA GLU A 49 5.76 7.45 14.15
C GLU A 49 4.38 7.61 13.49
N LEU A 50 3.60 6.53 13.40
CA LEU A 50 2.22 6.58 12.90
C LEU A 50 1.37 7.50 13.76
N LEU A 51 1.45 7.34 15.08
CA LEU A 51 0.67 8.14 16.01
C LEU A 51 1.06 9.62 15.92
N ASN A 52 2.36 9.94 15.90
CA ASN A 52 2.86 11.31 15.82
C ASN A 52 2.33 12.02 14.57
N ARG A 53 2.42 11.37 13.40
CA ARG A 53 1.92 11.97 12.14
C ARG A 53 0.41 12.13 12.09
N VAL A 54 -0.33 11.26 12.77
CA VAL A 54 -1.78 11.39 12.88
C VAL A 54 -2.13 12.49 13.89
N ALA A 55 -1.39 12.62 14.99
CA ALA A 55 -1.56 13.67 15.99
C ALA A 55 -1.29 15.08 15.42
N GLU A 56 -0.44 15.21 14.39
CA GLU A 56 -0.26 16.46 13.63
C GLU A 56 -1.53 16.89 12.87
N LYS A 57 -2.46 15.96 12.62
CA LYS A 57 -3.66 16.19 11.79
C LYS A 57 -4.95 16.21 12.60
N ILE A 58 -5.03 15.41 13.66
CA ILE A 58 -6.22 15.27 14.50
C ILE A 58 -5.84 15.30 15.98
N PHE A 59 -6.78 15.74 16.82
CA PHE A 59 -6.62 15.65 18.26
C PHE A 59 -6.80 14.20 18.72
N ILE A 60 -5.84 13.68 19.49
CA ILE A 60 -5.89 12.34 20.07
C ILE A 60 -5.96 12.47 21.59
N PRO A 61 -7.07 12.05 22.23
CA PRO A 61 -7.16 12.01 23.68
C PRO A 61 -6.15 11.02 24.27
N GLU A 62 -5.45 11.38 25.34
CA GLU A 62 -4.47 10.50 25.99
C GLU A 62 -5.08 9.18 26.46
N GLU A 63 -6.30 9.22 27.02
CA GLU A 63 -7.06 8.05 27.47
C GLU A 63 -7.32 7.04 26.35
N ARG A 64 -7.41 7.52 25.11
CA ARG A 64 -7.69 6.69 23.92
C ARG A 64 -6.43 6.39 23.11
N ARG A 65 -5.27 6.90 23.51
CA ARG A 65 -4.03 6.83 22.74
C ARG A 65 -3.66 5.42 22.34
N GLU A 66 -3.78 4.45 23.25
CA GLU A 66 -3.47 3.04 22.99
C GLU A 66 -4.41 2.41 21.95
N MET A 67 -5.70 2.78 21.97
CA MET A 67 -6.67 2.33 20.98
C MET A 67 -6.34 2.89 19.59
N TYR A 68 -5.96 4.17 19.53
CA TYR A 68 -5.50 4.79 18.28
C TYR A 68 -4.26 4.07 17.74
N VAL A 69 -3.26 3.80 18.59
CA VAL A 69 -2.05 3.07 18.18
C VAL A 69 -2.40 1.71 17.60
N SER A 70 -3.25 0.94 18.29
CA SER A 70 -3.64 -0.40 17.86
C SER A 70 -4.39 -0.38 16.52
N ALA A 71 -5.38 0.51 16.38
CA ALA A 71 -6.17 0.65 15.15
C ALA A 71 -5.32 1.14 13.96
N LEU A 72 -4.42 2.11 14.18
CA LEU A 72 -3.52 2.62 13.16
C LEU A 72 -2.53 1.55 12.69
N PHE A 73 -2.00 0.77 13.63
CA PHE A 73 -1.05 -0.30 13.32
C PHE A 73 -1.71 -1.44 12.54
N GLU A 74 -2.96 -1.79 12.87
CA GLU A 74 -3.73 -2.77 12.12
C GLU A 74 -3.98 -2.32 10.68
N GLU A 75 -4.43 -1.08 10.48
CA GLU A 75 -4.64 -0.54 9.13
C GLU A 75 -3.33 -0.39 8.35
N TYR A 76 -2.23 -0.04 9.02
CA TYR A 76 -0.91 -0.02 8.42
C TYR A 76 -0.47 -1.41 7.96
N SER A 77 -0.67 -2.44 8.78
CA SER A 77 -0.35 -3.82 8.42
C SER A 77 -1.14 -4.29 7.19
N ARG A 78 -2.44 -3.97 7.14
CA ARG A 78 -3.29 -4.18 5.94
C ARG A 78 -2.83 -3.37 4.74
N PHE A 79 -2.28 -2.17 4.95
CA PHE A 79 -1.69 -1.36 3.89
C PHE A 79 -0.44 -2.04 3.33
N VAL A 80 0.49 -2.49 4.17
CA VAL A 80 1.71 -3.19 3.76
C VAL A 80 1.39 -4.45 2.96
N LEU A 81 0.51 -5.31 3.46
CA LEU A 81 0.09 -6.53 2.76
C LEU A 81 -0.47 -6.23 1.35
N ARG A 82 -1.30 -5.18 1.23
CA ARG A 82 -1.84 -4.74 -0.07
C ARG A 82 -0.76 -4.15 -0.97
N TRP A 83 0.20 -3.43 -0.40
CA TRP A 83 1.28 -2.79 -1.14
C TRP A 83 2.24 -3.81 -1.73
N GLU A 84 2.63 -4.81 -0.95
CA GLU A 84 3.49 -5.91 -1.39
C GLU A 84 2.83 -6.78 -2.46
N LYS A 85 1.52 -7.04 -2.34
CA LYS A 85 0.76 -7.77 -3.36
C LYS A 85 0.80 -7.08 -4.73
N ARG A 86 0.61 -5.75 -4.76
CA ARG A 86 0.71 -4.95 -5.99
C ARG A 86 2.11 -4.93 -6.59
N GLY A 87 3.14 -5.02 -5.75
CA GLY A 87 4.53 -5.11 -6.22
C GLY A 87 4.80 -6.42 -6.98
N LYS A 88 4.26 -7.53 -6.47
CA LYS A 88 4.41 -8.87 -7.09
C LYS A 88 3.66 -8.98 -8.42
N GLU A 89 2.44 -8.46 -8.50
CA GLU A 89 1.64 -8.49 -9.74
C GLU A 89 2.32 -7.72 -10.88
N LYS A 90 2.93 -6.55 -10.57
CA LYS A 90 3.68 -5.77 -11.57
C LYS A 90 4.98 -6.45 -12.02
N ALA A 91 5.66 -7.15 -11.12
CA ALA A 91 6.88 -7.90 -11.46
C ALA A 91 6.56 -9.11 -12.37
N GLU A 92 5.48 -9.83 -12.07
CA GLU A 92 5.04 -11.00 -12.84
C GLU A 92 4.52 -10.63 -14.24
N GLU A 93 3.86 -9.48 -14.37
CA GLU A 93 3.42 -8.94 -15.66
C GLU A 93 4.58 -8.48 -16.55
N GLN A 94 5.62 -7.87 -15.94
CA GLN A 94 6.86 -7.52 -16.63
C GLN A 94 7.61 -8.78 -17.11
N GLU A 95 7.66 -9.84 -16.30
CA GLU A 95 8.32 -11.09 -16.68
C GLU A 95 7.60 -11.80 -17.84
N LYS A 96 6.26 -11.86 -17.83
CA LYS A 96 5.45 -12.45 -18.92
C LYS A 96 5.58 -11.67 -20.24
N SER A 97 5.65 -10.36 -20.18
CA SER A 97 5.83 -9.52 -21.36
C SER A 97 7.28 -9.57 -21.89
N GLN A 98 8.27 -9.73 -21.02
CA GLN A 98 9.66 -9.99 -21.41
C GLN A 98 9.82 -11.37 -22.06
N TRP A 99 9.10 -12.39 -21.58
CA TRP A 99 9.13 -13.73 -22.18
C TRP A 99 8.46 -13.75 -23.56
N LYS A 100 7.29 -13.11 -23.74
CA LYS A 100 6.63 -12.97 -25.06
C LYS A 100 7.52 -12.30 -26.11
N ASN A 101 8.32 -11.30 -25.73
CA ASN A 101 9.26 -10.65 -26.66
C ASN A 101 10.48 -11.53 -27.01
N LYS A 102 10.85 -12.48 -26.15
CA LYS A 102 12.00 -13.37 -26.38
C LYS A 102 11.67 -14.55 -27.31
N VAL A 103 10.42 -15.01 -27.34
CA VAL A 103 9.96 -16.09 -28.24
C VAL A 103 9.56 -15.57 -29.63
N ASN A 104 9.34 -14.26 -29.78
CA ASN A 104 8.99 -13.61 -31.06
C ASN A 104 10.20 -13.03 -31.83
N ARG A 105 11.37 -13.69 -31.76
CA ARG A 105 12.42 -13.51 -32.78
C ARG A 105 12.29 -14.64 -33.81
N PRO A 106 11.58 -14.43 -34.94
CA PRO A 106 11.67 -15.33 -36.08
C PRO A 106 13.04 -15.11 -36.75
N GLY A 107 14.04 -15.88 -36.33
CA GLY A 107 15.34 -15.84 -36.99
C GLY A 107 16.48 -16.38 -36.16
N LEU A 108 16.51 -17.69 -35.90
CA LEU A 108 17.75 -18.45 -35.70
C LEU A 108 17.51 -19.96 -35.54
N PHE A 109 16.74 -20.58 -36.44
CA PHE A 109 16.78 -22.04 -36.63
C PHE A 109 16.59 -22.38 -38.12
N ASN A 110 17.58 -22.02 -38.93
CA ASN A 110 17.86 -22.69 -40.21
C ASN A 110 19.34 -23.10 -40.19
N PHE A 111 19.67 -24.02 -39.30
CA PHE A 111 20.95 -24.70 -39.29
C PHE A 111 20.69 -26.14 -38.83
N PHE A 112 21.16 -27.11 -39.63
CA PHE A 112 20.77 -28.54 -39.64
C PHE A 112 19.40 -28.78 -40.30
N ARG A 113 19.22 -29.56 -41.37
CA ARG A 113 19.97 -30.76 -41.80
C ARG A 113 19.53 -31.11 -43.23
N ARG A 114 20.24 -30.61 -44.25
CA ARG A 114 20.16 -31.13 -45.62
C ARG A 114 21.49 -31.80 -45.95
N LYS A 115 21.57 -33.10 -45.70
CA LYS A 115 22.40 -34.01 -46.50
C LYS A 115 21.62 -35.31 -46.68
N GLY A 116 21.04 -35.45 -47.86
CA GLY A 116 20.59 -36.71 -48.42
C GLY A 116 21.36 -36.98 -49.71
N LYS A 117 21.85 -38.23 -49.80
CA LYS A 117 22.16 -39.01 -51.01
C LYS A 117 23.25 -38.51 -51.98
N LYS A 118 24.33 -39.28 -52.06
CA LYS A 118 24.53 -40.24 -53.15
C LYS A 118 25.31 -41.44 -52.64
#